data_AF-A0A3B9K2H5-F1
#
_entry.id   AF-A0A3B9K2H5-F1
#
_cell.length_a   1.000
_cell.length_b   1.000
_cell.length_c   1.000
_cell.angle_alpha   90.00
_cell.angle_beta   90.00
_cell.angle_gamma   90.00
#
_symmetry.space_group_name_H-M   'P 1'
#
loop_
_entity.id
_entity.type
_entity.pdbx_description
1 polymer ?
#
loop_
_entity_poly.entity_id
_entity_poly.type
_entity_poly.pdbx_seq_one_letter_code
_entity_poly.pdbx_strand_id
1 'polypeptide(L)'
;AFLCRQTDLILAAAQTGRAVNIKKGQFLAPWDIKNVVKKIEESGNKKILLTERGASFGYGSLVSDMRSIPILAKTGYPVIFDATHSVQQPGSMGISSGGQSCFVPTLARSAVAVGVAGVFIETHENPQRAPSDGP
;
A
#
# COMPACT_ATOMS: atom_id res chain seq x y z
N ALA A 1 -0.34 -6.77 -0.19
CA ALA A 1 -1.72 -6.30 0.02
C ALA A 1 -2.65 -7.45 0.36
N PHE A 2 -2.84 -8.45 -0.53
CA PHE A 2 -3.78 -9.56 -0.30
C PHE A 2 -3.53 -10.37 0.98
N LEU A 3 -2.26 -10.49 1.39
CA LEU A 3 -1.88 -11.26 2.56
C LEU A 3 -1.81 -10.44 3.86
N CYS A 4 -2.27 -9.18 3.87
CA CYS A 4 -2.12 -8.28 5.03
C CYS A 4 -2.88 -8.71 6.29
N ARG A 5 -3.64 -9.81 6.24
CA ARG A 5 -4.38 -10.41 7.35
C ARG A 5 -3.88 -11.81 7.74
N GLN A 6 -2.93 -12.38 7.01
CA GLN A 6 -2.44 -13.74 7.23
C GLN A 6 -1.52 -13.78 8.45
N THR A 7 -2.03 -14.32 9.57
CA THR A 7 -1.35 -14.27 10.87
C THR A 7 0.04 -14.87 10.80
N ASP A 8 0.20 -16.07 10.24
CA ASP A 8 1.49 -16.77 10.24
C ASP A 8 2.57 -15.99 9.48
N LEU A 9 2.21 -15.40 8.33
CA LEU A 9 3.13 -14.55 7.57
C LEU A 9 3.52 -13.29 8.34
N ILE A 10 2.55 -12.64 9.01
CA ILE A 10 2.78 -11.44 9.81
C ILE A 10 3.71 -11.75 10.98
N LEU A 11 3.46 -12.82 11.71
CA LEU A 11 4.27 -13.24 12.85
C LEU A 11 5.68 -13.64 12.41
N ALA A 12 5.80 -14.42 11.33
CA ALA A 12 7.10 -14.82 10.77
C ALA A 12 7.93 -13.60 10.35
N ALA A 13 7.32 -12.61 9.69
CA ALA A 13 8.00 -11.36 9.33
C ALA A 13 8.41 -10.56 10.58
N ALA A 14 7.53 -10.47 11.58
CA ALA A 14 7.81 -9.74 12.82
C ALA A 14 9.00 -10.33 13.60
N GLN A 15 9.08 -11.66 13.68
CA GLN A 15 10.12 -12.41 14.39
C GLN A 15 11.53 -12.22 13.80
N THR A 16 11.64 -11.73 12.56
CA THR A 16 12.95 -11.38 11.97
C THR A 16 13.63 -10.18 12.65
N GLY A 17 12.90 -9.37 13.42
CA GLY A 17 13.40 -8.12 14.03
C GLY A 17 13.72 -7.00 13.04
N ARG A 18 13.45 -7.21 11.74
CA ARG A 18 13.60 -6.22 10.66
C ARG A 18 12.37 -5.30 10.61
N ALA A 19 12.50 -4.20 9.88
CA ALA A 19 11.36 -3.33 9.61
C ALA A 19 10.34 -4.07 8.74
N VAL A 20 9.06 -4.02 9.12
CA VAL A 20 7.96 -4.66 8.41
C VAL A 20 7.09 -3.59 7.77
N ASN A 21 7.01 -3.60 6.44
CA ASN A 21 6.11 -2.70 5.70
C ASN A 21 4.81 -3.42 5.30
N ILE A 22 3.70 -3.01 5.90
CA ILE A 22 2.37 -3.56 5.64
C ILE A 22 1.70 -2.76 4.54
N LYS A 23 1.59 -3.35 3.35
CA LYS A 23 0.72 -2.85 2.27
C LYS A 23 -0.74 -3.10 2.64
N LYS A 24 -1.53 -2.05 2.91
CA LYS A 24 -2.96 -2.16 3.21
C LYS A 24 -3.67 -2.91 2.08
N GLY A 25 -4.48 -3.91 2.44
CA GLY A 25 -5.31 -4.63 1.47
C GLY A 25 -6.33 -3.70 0.81
N GLN A 26 -6.63 -3.89 -0.48
CA GLN A 26 -7.62 -3.08 -1.18
C GLN A 26 -9.04 -3.26 -0.59
N PHE A 27 -9.28 -4.36 0.13
CA PHE A 27 -10.52 -4.69 0.84
C PHE A 27 -10.56 -4.16 2.28
N LEU A 28 -9.48 -3.55 2.79
CA LEU A 28 -9.35 -3.22 4.20
C LEU A 28 -9.61 -1.72 4.43
N ALA A 29 -10.48 -1.41 5.38
CA ALA A 29 -10.67 -0.04 5.85
C ALA A 29 -9.42 0.43 6.65
N PRO A 30 -9.10 1.73 6.64
CA PRO A 30 -7.86 2.21 7.28
C PRO A 30 -7.83 1.99 8.80
N TRP A 31 -8.97 2.08 9.49
CA TRP A 31 -9.04 1.85 10.94
C TRP A 31 -8.87 0.39 11.36
N ASP A 32 -9.01 -0.57 10.42
CA ASP A 32 -8.82 -1.99 10.70
C ASP A 32 -7.35 -2.42 10.69
N ILE A 33 -6.44 -1.56 10.20
CA ILE A 33 -5.00 -1.83 10.19
C ILE A 33 -4.44 -2.02 11.61
N LYS A 34 -5.07 -1.40 12.62
CA LYS A 34 -4.66 -1.48 14.03
C LYS A 34 -4.56 -2.92 14.52
N ASN A 35 -5.41 -3.80 13.99
CA ASN A 35 -5.41 -5.22 14.34
C ASN A 35 -4.18 -5.95 13.77
N VAL A 36 -3.67 -5.50 12.63
CA VAL A 36 -2.44 -6.03 12.01
C VAL A 36 -1.22 -5.51 12.76
N VAL A 37 -1.20 -4.22 13.09
CA VAL A 37 -0.16 -3.58 13.90
C VAL A 37 0.00 -4.30 15.24
N LYS A 38 -1.11 -4.52 15.95
CA LYS A 38 -1.12 -5.21 17.25
C LYS A 38 -0.45 -6.59 17.20
N LYS A 39 -0.69 -7.39 16.15
CA LYS A 39 -0.04 -8.71 15.99
C LYS A 39 1.48 -8.62 15.87
N ILE A 40 1.98 -7.60 15.18
CA ILE A 40 3.43 -7.37 15.02
C ILE A 40 4.03 -6.91 16.35
N GLU A 41 3.34 -6.00 17.04
CA GLU A 41 3.76 -5.52 18.37
C GLU A 41 3.80 -6.63 19.42
N GLU A 42 2.79 -7.51 19.44
CA GLU A 42 2.72 -8.69 20.32
C GLU A 42 3.86 -9.69 20.05
N SER A 43 4.45 -9.66 18.86
CA SER A 43 5.67 -10.42 18.53
C SER A 43 6.97 -9.72 18.97
N GLY A 44 6.88 -8.56 19.63
CA GLY A 44 8.02 -7.79 20.12
C GLY A 44 8.66 -6.84 19.09
N ASN A 45 8.09 -6.70 17.89
CA ASN A 45 8.63 -5.84 16.85
C ASN A 45 7.83 -4.53 16.74
N LYS A 46 8.51 -3.39 16.89
CA LYS A 46 7.92 -2.04 16.74
C LYS A 46 8.47 -1.27 15.54
N LYS A 47 9.18 -1.93 14.62
CA LYS A 47 9.71 -1.31 13.39
C LYS A 47 8.68 -1.50 12.28
N ILE A 48 7.59 -0.74 12.32
CA ILE A 48 6.45 -0.92 11.43
C ILE A 48 6.31 0.27 10.48
N LEU A 49 6.08 -0.01 9.20
CA LEU A 49 5.66 0.94 8.16
C LEU A 49 4.28 0.53 7.67
N LEU A 50 3.40 1.50 7.39
CA LEU A 50 2.07 1.27 6.84
C LEU A 50 1.97 1.90 5.46
N THR A 51 1.69 1.10 4.44
CA THR A 51 1.59 1.61 3.06
C THR A 51 0.13 1.68 2.60
N GLU A 52 -0.36 2.88 2.30
CA GLU A 52 -1.57 3.10 1.50
C GLU A 52 -1.27 2.80 0.03
N ARG A 53 -2.18 2.07 -0.63
CA ARG A 53 -2.06 1.73 -2.06
C ARG A 53 -3.38 1.74 -2.81
N GLY A 54 -4.41 2.38 -2.28
CA GLY A 54 -5.77 2.38 -2.82
C GLY A 54 -6.68 1.30 -2.21
N ALA A 55 -7.98 1.50 -2.36
CA ALA A 55 -9.06 0.58 -1.99
C ALA A 55 -9.90 0.22 -3.23
N SER A 56 -10.50 -0.97 -3.23
CA SER A 56 -11.36 -1.41 -4.32
C SER A 56 -12.53 -0.45 -4.51
N PHE A 57 -12.76 -0.02 -5.75
CA PHE A 57 -13.84 0.89 -6.11
C PHE A 57 -14.62 0.33 -7.30
N GLY A 58 -15.62 -0.50 -7.01
CA GLY A 58 -16.27 -1.32 -8.04
C GLY A 58 -15.31 -2.36 -8.62
N TYR A 59 -15.56 -2.79 -9.86
CA TYR A 59 -14.75 -3.77 -10.55
C TYR A 59 -13.65 -3.10 -11.40
N GLY A 60 -12.45 -3.68 -11.38
CA GLY A 60 -11.34 -3.24 -12.23
C GLY A 60 -10.73 -1.87 -11.88
N SER A 61 -11.10 -1.27 -10.74
CA SER A 61 -10.68 0.07 -10.36
C SER A 61 -10.37 0.21 -8.87
N LEU A 62 -9.56 1.22 -8.58
CA LEU A 62 -9.13 1.58 -7.24
C LEU A 62 -9.34 3.07 -7.00
N VAL A 63 -9.62 3.42 -5.76
CA VAL A 63 -9.64 4.81 -5.29
C VAL A 63 -8.70 4.98 -4.12
N SER A 64 -7.94 6.07 -4.11
CA SER A 64 -7.12 6.47 -2.98
C SER A 64 -7.87 7.49 -2.12
N ASP A 65 -8.45 7.01 -1.01
CA ASP A 65 -9.05 7.88 -0.02
C ASP A 65 -7.97 8.58 0.80
N MET A 66 -7.68 9.85 0.51
CA MET A 66 -6.63 10.61 1.20
C MET A 66 -6.88 10.78 2.72
N ARG A 67 -8.12 10.54 3.20
CA ARG A 67 -8.41 10.51 4.65
C ARG A 67 -7.78 9.29 5.33
N SER A 68 -7.42 8.25 4.57
CA SER A 68 -6.76 7.07 5.12
C SER A 68 -5.41 7.41 5.74
N ILE A 69 -4.66 8.34 5.16
CA ILE A 69 -3.32 8.73 5.61
C ILE A 69 -3.34 9.19 7.08
N PRO A 70 -4.13 10.22 7.48
CA PRO A 70 -4.20 10.62 8.88
C PRO A 70 -4.84 9.56 9.78
N ILE A 71 -5.71 8.68 9.27
CA ILE A 71 -6.26 7.56 10.06
C ILE A 71 -5.18 6.53 10.37
N LEU A 72 -4.35 6.16 9.39
CA LEU A 72 -3.22 5.24 9.56
C LEU A 72 -2.18 5.86 10.50
N ALA A 73 -1.92 7.17 10.38
CA ALA A 73 -0.94 7.88 11.22
C ALA A 73 -1.31 7.87 12.71
N LYS A 74 -2.61 7.73 13.07
CA LYS A 74 -3.05 7.57 14.47
C LYS A 74 -2.49 6.31 15.15
N THR A 75 -1.97 5.35 14.38
CA THR A 75 -1.28 4.18 14.95
C THR A 75 0.10 4.53 15.53
N GLY A 76 0.63 5.73 15.25
CA GLY A 76 1.95 6.16 15.67
C GLY A 76 3.09 5.70 14.76
N TYR A 77 2.78 4.96 13.68
CA TYR A 77 3.77 4.44 12.75
C TYR A 77 3.85 5.26 11.45
N PRO A 78 5.03 5.33 10.81
CA PRO A 78 5.21 6.03 9.54
C PRO A 78 4.31 5.48 8.44
N VAL A 79 3.59 6.39 7.78
CA VAL A 79 2.70 6.08 6.65
C VAL A 79 3.42 6.36 5.34
N ILE A 80 3.45 5.37 4.46
CA ILE A 80 3.97 5.44 3.10
C ILE A 80 2.81 5.47 2.12
N PHE A 81 2.94 6.22 1.04
CA PHE A 81 1.98 6.17 -0.07
C PHE A 81 2.60 5.50 -1.29
N ASP A 82 1.98 4.42 -1.77
CA ASP A 82 2.37 3.71 -2.99
C ASP A 82 1.73 4.38 -4.19
N ALA A 83 2.49 5.22 -4.88
CA ALA A 83 1.95 6.04 -5.96
C ALA A 83 1.69 5.23 -7.24
N THR A 84 2.50 4.20 -7.52
CA THR A 84 2.38 3.39 -8.74
C THR A 84 1.21 2.42 -8.64
N HIS A 85 1.09 1.68 -7.54
CA HIS A 85 0.03 0.69 -7.39
C HIS A 85 -1.35 1.28 -7.11
N SER A 86 -1.41 2.53 -6.64
CA SER A 86 -2.67 3.25 -6.40
C SER A 86 -3.42 3.63 -7.68
N VAL A 87 -2.72 3.65 -8.82
CA VAL A 87 -3.31 3.93 -10.14
C VAL A 87 -3.51 2.66 -10.98
N GLN A 88 -3.27 1.48 -10.40
CA GLN A 88 -3.46 0.21 -11.07
C GLN A 88 -4.94 -0.03 -11.34
N GLN A 89 -5.25 -0.69 -12.45
CA GLN A 89 -6.59 -1.16 -12.79
C GLN A 89 -6.58 -2.70 -12.76
N PRO A 90 -6.93 -3.32 -11.61
CA PRO A 90 -6.73 -4.76 -11.41
C PRO A 90 -7.53 -5.60 -12.42
N GLY A 91 -6.85 -6.41 -13.22
CA GLY A 91 -7.48 -7.29 -14.21
C GLY A 91 -8.11 -6.59 -15.42
N SER A 92 -7.85 -5.29 -15.63
CA SER A 92 -8.47 -4.53 -16.73
C SER A 92 -8.03 -4.96 -18.13
N MET A 93 -6.91 -5.68 -18.26
CA MET A 93 -6.40 -6.20 -19.54
C MET A 93 -6.64 -7.72 -19.71
N GLY A 94 -7.57 -8.30 -18.95
CA GLY A 94 -7.92 -9.72 -19.02
C GLY A 94 -6.89 -10.64 -18.36
N ILE A 95 -5.70 -10.78 -18.96
CA ILE A 95 -4.60 -11.63 -18.45
C ILE A 95 -3.61 -10.87 -17.57
N SER A 96 -3.74 -9.54 -17.46
CA SER A 96 -2.86 -8.68 -16.66
C SER A 96 -3.60 -7.44 -16.15
N SER A 97 -2.99 -6.74 -15.20
CA SER A 97 -3.48 -5.44 -14.74
C SER A 97 -3.01 -4.34 -15.70
N GLY A 98 -3.91 -3.41 -16.03
CA GLY A 98 -3.50 -2.13 -16.59
C GLY A 98 -3.14 -1.14 -15.50
N GLY A 99 -2.93 0.11 -15.91
CA GLY A 99 -2.66 1.22 -15.00
C GLY A 99 -2.83 2.56 -15.70
N GLN A 100 -2.94 3.61 -14.90
CA GLN A 100 -2.99 4.98 -15.37
C GLN A 100 -1.79 5.74 -14.84
N SER A 101 -0.60 5.33 -15.29
CA SER A 101 0.70 5.88 -14.86
C SER A 101 0.78 7.41 -14.96
N CYS A 102 0.02 8.03 -15.87
CA CYS A 102 -0.12 9.48 -15.96
C CYS A 102 -0.64 10.16 -14.67
N PHE A 103 -1.34 9.43 -13.80
CA PHE A 103 -1.83 9.94 -12.51
C PHE A 103 -0.85 9.73 -11.34
N VAL A 104 0.25 8.99 -11.52
CA VAL A 104 1.27 8.77 -10.46
C VAL A 104 1.76 10.10 -9.87
N PRO A 105 2.17 11.11 -10.67
CA PRO A 105 2.65 12.38 -10.11
C PRO A 105 1.56 13.14 -9.34
N THR A 106 0.32 13.07 -9.81
CA THR A 106 -0.82 13.75 -9.17
C THR A 106 -1.12 13.14 -7.81
N LEU A 107 -1.25 11.81 -7.73
CA LEU A 107 -1.53 11.16 -6.45
C LEU A 107 -0.36 11.23 -5.48
N ALA A 108 0.89 11.15 -5.97
CA ALA A 108 2.07 11.35 -5.13
C ALA A 108 2.09 12.75 -4.50
N ARG A 109 1.82 13.81 -5.28
CA ARG A 109 1.73 15.18 -4.74
C ARG A 109 0.60 15.32 -3.73
N SER A 110 -0.57 14.74 -4.00
CA SER A 110 -1.70 14.74 -3.05
C SER A 110 -1.31 14.10 -1.72
N ALA A 111 -0.65 12.94 -1.75
CA ALA A 111 -0.21 12.25 -0.54
C ALA A 111 0.83 13.07 0.25
N VAL A 112 1.81 13.67 -0.45
CA VAL A 112 2.81 14.54 0.18
C VAL A 112 2.15 15.77 0.82
N ALA A 113 1.18 16.40 0.15
CA ALA A 113 0.45 17.55 0.68
C ALA A 113 -0.38 17.22 1.92
N VAL A 114 -0.95 16.00 1.99
CA VAL A 114 -1.67 15.51 3.17
C VAL A 114 -0.73 15.23 4.34
N GLY A 115 0.50 14.82 4.04
CA GLY A 115 1.54 14.50 5.02
C GLY A 115 1.76 13.00 5.14
N VAL A 116 2.74 12.48 4.39
CA VAL A 116 3.22 11.08 4.48
C VAL A 116 4.70 11.06 4.88
N ALA A 117 5.14 9.98 5.50
CA ALA A 117 6.54 9.77 5.86
C ALA A 117 7.41 9.42 4.64
N GLY A 118 6.80 8.94 3.56
CA GLY A 118 7.49 8.63 2.32
C GLY A 118 6.55 8.22 1.20
N VAL A 119 7.10 8.12 0.00
CA VAL A 119 6.40 7.66 -1.20
C VAL A 119 7.12 6.43 -1.74
N PHE A 120 6.36 5.39 -2.05
CA PHE A 120 6.83 4.21 -2.77
C PHE A 120 6.52 4.41 -4.26
N ILE A 121 7.55 4.23 -5.10
CA ILE A 121 7.48 4.40 -6.56
C ILE A 121 8.29 3.27 -7.19
N GLU A 122 7.67 2.55 -8.12
CA GLU A 122 8.38 1.66 -9.03
C GLU A 122 8.79 2.43 -10.29
N THR A 123 9.92 2.03 -10.86
CA THR A 123 10.48 2.67 -12.05
C THR A 123 11.13 1.64 -12.95
N HIS A 124 11.13 1.92 -14.24
CA HIS A 124 11.79 1.13 -15.26
C HIS A 124 12.22 2.08 -16.39
N GLU A 125 13.37 1.81 -17.03
CA GLU A 125 13.86 2.64 -18.12
C GLU A 125 12.89 2.69 -19.31
N ASN A 126 12.15 1.59 -19.52
CA ASN A 126 11.09 1.48 -20.51
C ASN A 126 9.88 0.73 -19.91
N PRO A 127 8.94 1.42 -19.24
CA PRO A 127 7.82 0.78 -18.54
C PRO A 127 6.98 -0.15 -19.44
N GLN A 128 6.86 0.15 -20.74
CA GLN A 128 6.13 -0.69 -21.69
C GLN A 128 6.75 -2.08 -21.91
N ARG A 129 8.03 -2.26 -21.57
CA ARG A 129 8.74 -3.54 -21.65
C ARG A 129 9.00 -4.17 -20.28
N ALA A 130 8.45 -3.60 -19.21
CA ALA A 130 8.58 -4.19 -17.89
C ALA A 130 7.86 -5.55 -17.86
N PRO A 131 8.45 -6.59 -17.22
CA PRO A 131 7.85 -7.91 -17.14
C PRO A 131 6.59 -7.95 -16.24
N SER A 132 6.40 -6.94 -15.39
CA SER A 132 5.25 -6.75 -14.52
C SER A 132 4.99 -5.26 -14.29
N ASP A 133 3.73 -4.89 -14.05
CA ASP A 133 3.30 -3.55 -13.62
C ASP A 133 3.78 -2.38 -14.51
N GLY A 134 4.03 -2.66 -15.79
CA GLY A 134 4.52 -1.70 -16.78
C GLY A 134 3.54 -0.58 -17.16
N PRO A 135 2.26 -0.88 -17.46
CA PRO A 135 1.24 0.14 -17.77
C PRO A 135 0.86 1.01 -16.57
#